data_AF-A0A7S0C5R5-F1
#
_entry.id   AF-A0A7S0C5R5-F1
#
_cell.length_a   1.000
_cell.length_b   1.000
_cell.length_c   1.000
_cell.angle_alpha   90.00
_cell.angle_beta   90.00
_cell.angle_gamma   90.00
#
_symmetry.space_group_name_H-M   'P 1'
#
loop_
_entity.id
_entity.type
_entity.pdbx_description
1 polymer ?
#
loop_
_entity_poly.entity_id
_entity_poly.type
_entity_poly.pdbx_seq_one_letter_code
_entity_poly.pdbx_strand_id
1 'polypeptide(L)'
;SEDECKKAGLSVGGKLRNEEIFVGNWLHTPSGCFLDTSDEAIGFGTNTAGINNGAFQPVCIVDEVEATLYPAYQGNKCSPGYNIKEDYCVEAASSVGGILRSGRFLVGDWPDSPYGCFIDASDGAIHFGRNVAGINDGSFQPVCVPEEDEALLLPSLRGKECTQGHDFSEEECISAASSVGGSLRNGQFLVGNWPNTPYGCFIDASDKAIHFGTNMEGTNNGYFRSVCIAGDGPVTLLPPGIGAKCTPGHDFSEEQCIAAASSVGGLLRDDKFIVGDWPYTPPGCFIKVSDKAIHYGRNNDGISTGLF
;
A
#
# COMPACT_ATOMS: atom_id res chain seq x y z
N SER A 1 12.03 -21.24 -15.43
CA SER A 1 13.12 -22.04 -16.03
C SER A 1 12.80 -23.53 -15.94
N GLU A 2 13.55 -24.41 -16.62
CA GLU A 2 13.38 -25.86 -16.52
C GLU A 2 13.60 -26.37 -15.08
N ASP A 3 14.63 -25.87 -14.39
CA ASP A 3 14.91 -26.21 -13.00
C ASP A 3 13.80 -25.76 -12.03
N GLU A 4 13.25 -24.57 -12.24
CA GLU A 4 12.09 -24.08 -11.49
C GLU A 4 10.87 -24.96 -11.76
N CYS A 5 10.63 -25.34 -13.02
CA CYS A 5 9.53 -26.25 -13.36
C CYS A 5 9.69 -27.62 -12.70
N LYS A 6 10.91 -28.17 -12.67
CA LYS A 6 11.18 -29.43 -11.98
C LYS A 6 10.82 -29.34 -10.49
N LYS A 7 11.25 -28.27 -9.81
CA LYS A 7 10.95 -28.04 -8.38
C LYS A 7 9.46 -27.85 -8.15
N ALA A 8 8.81 -26.98 -8.93
CA ALA A 8 7.40 -26.65 -8.79
C ALA A 8 6.49 -27.83 -9.12
N GLY A 9 6.79 -28.57 -10.20
CA GLY A 9 6.08 -29.78 -10.58
C GLY A 9 6.13 -30.86 -9.50
N LEU A 10 7.30 -31.05 -8.88
CA LEU A 10 7.45 -31.98 -7.75
C LEU A 10 6.65 -31.54 -6.51
N SER A 11 6.62 -30.24 -6.20
CA SER A 11 5.89 -29.74 -5.03
C SER A 11 4.37 -29.90 -5.15
N VAL A 12 3.83 -29.96 -6.38
CA VAL A 12 2.41 -30.20 -6.63
C VAL A 12 2.07 -31.67 -6.93
N GLY A 13 3.00 -32.60 -6.66
CA GLY A 13 2.76 -34.05 -6.77
C GLY A 13 3.08 -34.67 -8.13
N GLY A 14 3.69 -33.91 -9.05
CA GLY A 14 4.13 -34.41 -10.34
C GLY A 14 5.28 -35.41 -10.24
N LYS A 15 5.48 -36.19 -11.32
CA LYS A 15 6.48 -37.25 -11.41
C LYS A 15 7.50 -36.97 -12.51
N LEU A 16 8.72 -37.44 -12.30
CA LEU A 16 9.77 -37.43 -13.31
C LEU A 16 9.67 -38.69 -14.17
N ARG A 17 9.91 -38.55 -15.48
CA ARG A 17 10.11 -39.69 -16.38
C ARG A 17 11.62 -39.88 -16.52
N ASN A 18 12.14 -41.03 -16.09
CA ASN A 18 13.59 -41.33 -16.08
C ASN A 18 14.43 -40.26 -15.37
N GLU A 19 13.99 -39.82 -14.19
CA GLU A 19 14.66 -38.81 -13.35
C GLU A 19 14.75 -37.38 -13.95
N GLU A 20 14.09 -37.16 -15.08
CA GLU A 20 14.04 -35.88 -15.78
C GLU A 20 12.60 -35.40 -16.01
N ILE A 21 12.46 -34.10 -16.26
CA ILE A 21 11.25 -33.51 -16.84
C ILE A 21 11.33 -33.64 -18.35
N PHE A 22 10.20 -33.68 -19.05
CA PHE A 22 10.24 -33.65 -20.51
C PHE A 22 10.13 -32.23 -21.04
N VAL A 23 11.09 -31.83 -21.87
CA VAL A 23 11.18 -30.47 -22.43
C VAL A 23 10.95 -30.52 -23.93
N GLY A 24 10.16 -29.59 -24.47
CA GLY A 24 9.94 -29.57 -25.90
C GLY A 24 9.05 -28.47 -26.43
N ASN A 25 9.07 -28.36 -27.76
CA ASN A 25 8.31 -27.41 -28.53
C ASN A 25 7.10 -28.11 -29.15
N TRP A 26 5.95 -28.01 -28.50
CA TRP A 26 4.71 -28.63 -28.95
C TRP A 26 3.60 -27.59 -29.07
N LEU A 27 2.76 -27.73 -30.10
CA LEU A 27 1.63 -26.83 -30.32
C LEU A 27 0.44 -27.12 -29.38
N HIS A 28 0.37 -28.35 -28.85
CA HIS A 28 -0.79 -28.86 -28.09
C HIS A 28 -0.59 -28.84 -26.57
N THR A 29 0.56 -28.39 -26.08
CA THR A 29 0.87 -28.26 -24.65
C THR A 29 0.82 -26.77 -24.25
N PRO A 30 0.58 -26.45 -22.98
CA PRO A 30 0.83 -25.11 -22.45
C PRO A 30 2.27 -24.66 -22.67
N SER A 31 2.49 -23.35 -22.81
CA SER A 31 3.82 -22.77 -22.63
C SER A 31 4.20 -22.77 -21.15
N GLY A 32 5.46 -23.06 -20.83
CA GLY A 32 5.95 -23.12 -19.46
C GLY A 32 5.74 -24.48 -18.80
N CYS A 33 5.62 -24.49 -17.48
CA CYS A 33 5.55 -25.73 -16.69
C CYS A 33 4.15 -26.34 -16.68
N PHE A 34 4.05 -27.67 -16.78
CA PHE A 34 2.77 -28.38 -16.71
C PHE A 34 2.90 -29.83 -16.25
N LEU A 35 1.78 -30.44 -15.86
CA LEU A 35 1.63 -31.86 -15.64
C LEU A 35 0.84 -32.50 -16.79
N ASP A 36 1.29 -33.66 -17.27
CA ASP A 36 0.50 -34.54 -18.12
C ASP A 36 -0.60 -35.19 -17.27
N THR A 37 -1.87 -35.00 -17.65
CA THR A 37 -3.00 -35.54 -16.85
C THR A 37 -3.11 -37.06 -16.91
N SER A 38 -2.42 -37.72 -17.85
CA SER A 38 -2.48 -39.18 -18.01
C SER A 38 -1.60 -39.93 -17.01
N ASP A 39 -0.45 -39.37 -16.62
CA ASP A 39 0.52 -40.04 -15.74
C ASP A 39 1.21 -39.09 -14.74
N GLU A 40 0.73 -37.85 -14.63
CA GLU A 40 1.24 -36.80 -13.75
C GLU A 40 2.70 -36.41 -14.06
N ALA A 41 3.20 -36.72 -15.25
CA ALA A 41 4.57 -36.40 -15.62
C ALA A 41 4.78 -34.89 -15.76
N ILE A 42 5.91 -34.40 -15.24
CA ILE A 42 6.29 -32.98 -15.28
C ILE A 42 6.91 -32.64 -16.65
N GLY A 43 6.35 -31.65 -17.33
CA GLY A 43 6.80 -31.16 -18.63
C GLY A 43 7.06 -29.65 -18.67
N PHE A 44 7.94 -29.22 -19.57
CA PHE A 44 8.22 -27.81 -19.85
C PHE A 44 8.07 -27.49 -21.34
N GLY A 45 7.05 -26.70 -21.67
CA GLY A 45 6.70 -26.31 -23.02
C GLY A 45 7.43 -25.04 -23.46
N THR A 46 8.35 -25.17 -24.42
CA THR A 46 9.14 -24.03 -24.93
C THR A 46 8.43 -23.25 -26.02
N ASN A 47 7.27 -23.71 -26.49
CA ASN A 47 6.45 -23.01 -27.47
C ASN A 47 5.56 -21.97 -26.80
N THR A 48 5.86 -20.68 -26.98
CA THR A 48 5.07 -19.56 -26.41
C THR A 48 3.68 -19.42 -27.03
N ALA A 49 3.43 -20.03 -28.19
CA ALA A 49 2.12 -20.08 -28.85
C ALA A 49 1.41 -21.43 -28.65
N GLY A 50 1.93 -22.31 -27.78
CA GLY A 50 1.31 -23.59 -27.46
C GLY A 50 -0.07 -23.40 -26.83
N ILE A 51 -1.08 -24.12 -27.35
CA ILE A 51 -2.45 -24.08 -26.86
C ILE A 51 -2.72 -25.39 -26.14
N ASN A 52 -3.03 -25.31 -24.85
CA ASN A 52 -3.43 -26.47 -24.06
C ASN A 52 -4.72 -27.06 -24.63
N ASN A 53 -4.64 -28.29 -25.14
CA ASN A 53 -5.80 -29.03 -25.66
C ASN A 53 -6.67 -29.69 -24.57
N GLY A 54 -6.35 -29.44 -23.29
CA GLY A 54 -7.06 -29.98 -22.13
C GLY A 54 -6.45 -31.27 -21.55
N ALA A 55 -5.40 -31.83 -22.17
CA ALA A 55 -4.70 -33.01 -21.64
C ALA A 55 -3.61 -32.66 -20.61
N PHE A 56 -3.37 -31.38 -20.34
CA PHE A 56 -2.29 -30.92 -19.46
C PHE A 56 -2.82 -29.94 -18.41
N GLN A 57 -2.22 -29.96 -17.24
CA GLN A 57 -2.51 -29.02 -16.16
C GLN A 57 -1.32 -28.07 -15.96
N PRO A 58 -1.45 -26.76 -16.25
CA PRO A 58 -0.36 -25.81 -16.03
C PRO A 58 0.07 -25.77 -14.56
N VAL A 59 1.38 -25.65 -14.33
CA VAL A 59 1.97 -25.40 -13.00
C VAL A 59 2.38 -23.93 -13.00
N CYS A 60 1.62 -23.12 -12.28
CA CYS A 60 1.82 -21.69 -12.20
C CYS A 60 2.60 -21.31 -10.94
N ILE A 61 3.41 -20.26 -11.04
CA ILE A 61 3.80 -19.51 -9.85
C ILE A 61 2.53 -18.79 -9.39
N VAL A 62 2.15 -19.00 -8.14
CA VAL A 62 1.15 -18.16 -7.50
C VAL A 62 1.94 -16.98 -6.94
N ASP A 63 1.60 -15.76 -7.35
CA ASP A 63 2.18 -14.57 -6.73
C ASP A 63 1.83 -14.58 -5.24
N GLU A 64 2.80 -14.27 -4.38
CA GLU A 64 2.56 -14.16 -2.94
C GLU A 64 1.55 -13.02 -2.73
N VAL A 65 0.37 -13.35 -2.19
CA VAL A 65 -0.67 -12.35 -1.97
C VAL A 65 -0.37 -11.61 -0.69
N GLU A 66 0.32 -10.48 -0.83
CA GLU A 66 0.45 -9.54 0.28
C GLU A 66 -0.93 -9.00 0.67
N ALA A 67 -1.17 -8.96 1.97
CA ALA A 67 -2.44 -8.61 2.53
C ALA A 67 -2.25 -7.81 3.82
N THR A 68 -3.14 -6.85 4.05
CA THR A 68 -3.22 -6.08 5.28
C THR A 68 -4.62 -6.17 5.88
N LEU A 69 -4.70 -6.06 7.21
CA LEU A 69 -5.97 -6.02 7.94
C LEU A 69 -6.36 -4.60 8.28
N TYR A 70 -7.56 -4.23 7.84
CA TYR A 70 -8.20 -3.02 8.33
C TYR A 70 -8.90 -3.30 9.66
N PRO A 71 -8.86 -2.36 10.61
CA PRO A 71 -9.51 -2.54 11.91
C PRO A 71 -11.03 -2.67 11.78
N ALA A 72 -11.64 -3.35 12.75
CA ALA A 72 -13.07 -3.60 12.82
C ALA A 72 -13.82 -2.33 13.25
N TYR A 73 -14.03 -1.42 12.30
CA TYR A 73 -14.81 -0.20 12.50
C TYR A 73 -15.96 -0.11 11.51
N GLN A 74 -17.04 0.51 11.96
CA GLN A 74 -18.21 0.73 11.13
C GLN A 74 -17.85 1.53 9.87
N GLY A 75 -18.27 1.03 8.71
CA GLY A 75 -18.04 1.62 7.40
C GLY A 75 -16.69 1.27 6.75
N ASN A 76 -15.78 0.58 7.45
CA ASN A 76 -14.49 0.21 6.89
C ASN A 76 -14.64 -0.78 5.74
N LYS A 77 -13.93 -0.50 4.66
CA LYS A 77 -13.80 -1.31 3.44
C LYS A 77 -12.46 -0.99 2.79
N CYS A 78 -11.95 -1.90 1.96
CA CYS A 78 -10.77 -1.61 1.16
C CYS A 78 -11.06 -0.49 0.16
N SER A 79 -10.04 0.32 -0.15
CA SER A 79 -10.13 1.30 -1.22
C SER A 79 -10.45 0.64 -2.57
N PRO A 80 -11.11 1.36 -3.50
CA PRO A 80 -11.39 0.84 -4.83
C PRO A 80 -10.11 0.32 -5.50
N GLY A 81 -10.11 -0.94 -5.95
CA GLY A 81 -8.93 -1.60 -6.54
C GLY A 81 -8.10 -2.45 -5.57
N TYR A 82 -8.20 -2.22 -4.26
CA TYR A 82 -7.41 -2.91 -3.23
C TYR A 82 -8.16 -4.06 -2.56
N ASN A 83 -9.26 -4.51 -3.15
CA ASN A 83 -10.00 -5.66 -2.64
C ASN A 83 -9.31 -6.95 -3.11
N ILE A 84 -9.04 -7.85 -2.17
CA ILE A 84 -8.61 -9.21 -2.50
C ILE A 84 -9.75 -9.91 -3.27
N LYS A 85 -9.41 -10.58 -4.39
CA LYS A 85 -10.40 -11.36 -5.16
C LYS A 85 -10.75 -12.66 -4.42
N GLU A 86 -11.94 -13.19 -4.69
CA GLU A 86 -12.46 -14.40 -4.03
C GLU A 86 -11.47 -15.56 -4.05
N ASP A 87 -10.85 -15.82 -5.20
CA ASP A 87 -9.90 -16.93 -5.40
C ASP A 87 -8.64 -16.84 -4.52
N TYR A 88 -8.28 -15.64 -4.08
CA TYR A 88 -7.10 -15.37 -3.24
C TYR A 88 -7.45 -15.12 -1.76
N CYS A 89 -8.74 -15.07 -1.42
CA CYS A 89 -9.18 -14.63 -0.09
C CYS A 89 -8.68 -15.53 1.04
N VAL A 90 -8.68 -16.85 0.85
CA VAL A 90 -8.20 -17.79 1.88
C VAL A 90 -6.71 -17.58 2.17
N GLU A 91 -5.91 -17.48 1.11
CA GLU A 91 -4.46 -17.28 1.23
C GLU A 91 -4.14 -15.94 1.90
N ALA A 92 -4.69 -14.85 1.37
CA ALA A 92 -4.52 -13.50 1.89
C ALA A 92 -4.99 -13.36 3.34
N ALA A 93 -6.18 -13.88 3.67
CA ALA A 93 -6.70 -13.77 5.02
C ALA A 93 -5.92 -14.64 6.01
N SER A 94 -5.38 -15.79 5.57
CA SER A 94 -4.56 -16.64 6.43
C SER A 94 -3.20 -16.01 6.75
N SER A 95 -2.60 -15.27 5.81
CA SER A 95 -1.31 -14.60 6.02
C SER A 95 -1.38 -13.51 7.10
N VAL A 96 -2.57 -12.93 7.30
CA VAL A 96 -2.86 -11.93 8.34
C VAL A 96 -3.56 -12.51 9.58
N GLY A 97 -3.60 -13.83 9.73
CA GLY A 97 -4.05 -14.50 10.96
C GLY A 97 -5.49 -15.01 10.97
N GLY A 98 -6.16 -15.01 9.82
CA GLY A 98 -7.50 -15.60 9.65
C GLY A 98 -7.50 -17.13 9.73
N ILE A 99 -8.66 -17.68 10.09
CA ILE A 99 -8.86 -19.13 10.23
C ILE A 99 -10.05 -19.65 9.42
N LEU A 100 -9.93 -20.89 8.95
CA LEU A 100 -11.02 -21.61 8.30
C LEU A 100 -11.92 -22.28 9.34
N ARG A 101 -13.22 -21.95 9.35
CA ARG A 101 -14.20 -22.67 10.17
C ARG A 101 -14.49 -24.03 9.55
N SER A 102 -14.09 -25.10 10.22
CA SER A 102 -14.27 -26.49 9.75
C SER A 102 -13.68 -26.74 8.34
N GLY A 103 -12.54 -26.11 8.04
CA GLY A 103 -11.86 -26.23 6.75
C GLY A 103 -12.54 -25.48 5.60
N ARG A 104 -13.40 -24.51 5.91
CA ARG A 104 -14.14 -23.71 4.92
C ARG A 104 -14.10 -22.23 5.30
N PHE A 105 -14.16 -21.37 4.29
CA PHE A 105 -14.49 -19.95 4.44
C PHE A 105 -15.90 -19.72 3.91
N LEU A 106 -16.59 -18.69 4.41
CA LEU A 106 -17.98 -18.44 4.07
C LEU A 106 -18.09 -17.36 2.99
N VAL A 107 -18.89 -17.62 1.96
CA VAL A 107 -19.15 -16.67 0.88
C VAL A 107 -20.62 -16.27 0.91
N GLY A 108 -20.92 -14.98 0.81
CA GLY A 108 -22.30 -14.51 0.86
C GLY A 108 -22.53 -13.06 0.48
N ASP A 109 -23.82 -12.70 0.42
CA ASP A 109 -24.32 -11.35 0.15
C ASP A 109 -25.00 -10.82 1.41
N TRP A 110 -24.22 -10.21 2.30
CA TRP A 110 -24.73 -9.63 3.54
C TRP A 110 -24.74 -8.10 3.47
N PRO A 111 -25.78 -7.43 4.00
CA PRO A 111 -25.87 -5.96 3.99
C PRO A 111 -24.94 -5.28 5.00
N ASP A 112 -24.57 -6.00 6.06
CA ASP A 112 -23.80 -5.56 7.23
C ASP A 112 -22.33 -5.98 7.18
N SER A 113 -21.90 -6.68 6.13
CA SER A 113 -20.51 -7.06 5.91
C SER A 113 -19.82 -6.14 4.89
N PRO A 114 -18.48 -6.01 4.94
CA PRO A 114 -17.74 -5.39 3.85
C PRO A 114 -17.84 -6.21 2.56
N TYR A 115 -17.70 -5.52 1.42
CA TYR A 115 -17.45 -6.14 0.12
C TYR A 115 -15.99 -6.64 0.06
N GLY A 116 -15.76 -7.80 -0.55
CA GLY A 116 -14.43 -8.41 -0.68
C GLY A 116 -14.11 -9.40 0.45
N CYS A 117 -12.82 -9.68 0.63
CA CYS A 117 -12.33 -10.61 1.66
C CYS A 117 -12.32 -9.93 3.04
N PHE A 118 -12.75 -10.64 4.09
CA PHE A 118 -12.73 -10.11 5.46
C PHE A 118 -12.65 -11.22 6.50
N ILE A 119 -12.27 -10.82 7.72
CA ILE A 119 -12.18 -11.67 8.90
C ILE A 119 -13.26 -11.25 9.90
N ASP A 120 -13.95 -12.23 10.50
CA ASP A 120 -14.82 -12.03 11.65
C ASP A 120 -13.98 -11.63 12.87
N ALA A 121 -14.18 -10.42 13.39
CA ALA A 121 -13.38 -9.91 14.48
C ALA A 121 -13.56 -10.69 15.80
N SER A 122 -14.63 -11.49 15.92
CA SER A 122 -14.92 -12.24 17.13
C SER A 122 -14.12 -13.54 17.26
N ASP A 123 -13.88 -14.24 16.16
CA ASP A 123 -13.22 -15.55 16.18
C ASP A 123 -12.20 -15.79 15.07
N GLY A 124 -11.93 -14.77 14.25
CA GLY A 124 -10.92 -14.84 13.20
C GLY A 124 -11.39 -15.60 11.94
N ALA A 125 -12.66 -15.96 11.83
CA ALA A 125 -13.13 -16.72 10.67
C ALA A 125 -12.98 -15.94 9.36
N ILE A 126 -12.57 -16.63 8.30
CA ILE A 126 -12.43 -16.04 6.96
C ILE A 126 -13.79 -16.04 6.24
N HIS A 127 -14.12 -14.92 5.62
CA HIS A 127 -15.34 -14.70 4.86
C HIS A 127 -15.07 -13.91 3.56
N PHE A 128 -15.97 -14.03 2.59
CA PHE A 128 -15.98 -13.23 1.37
C PHE A 128 -17.37 -12.66 1.09
N GLY A 129 -17.47 -11.34 1.02
CA GLY A 129 -18.70 -10.60 0.77
C GLY A 129 -18.84 -10.19 -0.70
N ARG A 130 -19.93 -10.58 -1.34
CA ARG A 130 -20.23 -10.24 -2.74
C ARG A 130 -21.10 -8.99 -2.92
N ASN A 131 -21.68 -8.49 -1.84
CA ASN A 131 -22.51 -7.29 -1.86
C ASN A 131 -21.64 -6.02 -1.90
N VAL A 132 -21.45 -5.45 -3.09
CA VAL A 132 -20.74 -4.16 -3.31
C VAL A 132 -21.30 -2.97 -2.53
N ALA A 133 -22.57 -3.03 -2.11
CA ALA A 133 -23.21 -2.00 -1.30
C ALA A 133 -23.20 -2.34 0.21
N GLY A 134 -22.59 -3.45 0.61
CA GLY A 134 -22.46 -3.85 2.00
C GLY A 134 -21.68 -2.81 2.81
N ILE A 135 -22.16 -2.52 4.01
CA ILE A 135 -21.55 -1.57 4.92
C ILE A 135 -21.14 -2.37 6.16
N ASN A 136 -19.84 -2.47 6.40
CA ASN A 136 -19.30 -3.07 7.60
C ASN A 136 -19.94 -2.41 8.84
N ASP A 137 -20.57 -3.20 9.70
CA ASP A 137 -21.16 -2.72 10.95
C ASP A 137 -20.15 -2.55 12.08
N GLY A 138 -18.89 -2.93 11.84
CA GLY A 138 -17.79 -2.92 12.79
C GLY A 138 -17.48 -4.30 13.39
N SER A 139 -18.17 -5.36 12.99
CA SER A 139 -17.90 -6.73 13.44
C SER A 139 -16.82 -7.43 12.60
N PHE A 140 -16.37 -6.81 11.51
CA PHE A 140 -15.49 -7.43 10.52
C PHE A 140 -14.24 -6.59 10.25
N GLN A 141 -13.13 -7.28 9.98
CA GLN A 141 -11.86 -6.70 9.56
C GLN A 141 -11.66 -6.98 8.07
N PRO A 142 -11.79 -5.98 7.18
CA PRO A 142 -11.48 -6.16 5.76
C PRO A 142 -10.03 -6.60 5.56
N VAL A 143 -9.83 -7.54 4.64
CA VAL A 143 -8.50 -7.96 4.16
C VAL A 143 -8.27 -7.31 2.80
N CYS A 144 -7.27 -6.44 2.74
CA CYS A 144 -7.00 -5.61 1.58
C CYS A 144 -5.63 -5.95 0.99
N VAL A 145 -5.48 -5.74 -0.32
CA VAL A 145 -4.16 -5.54 -0.92
C VAL A 145 -3.55 -4.32 -0.23
N PRO A 146 -2.28 -4.36 0.21
CA PRO A 146 -1.59 -3.17 0.71
C PRO A 146 -1.72 -2.03 -0.29
N GLU A 147 -2.06 -0.85 0.21
CA GLU A 147 -1.96 0.34 -0.63
C GLU A 147 -0.48 0.61 -0.85
N GLU A 148 -0.04 0.68 -2.12
CA GLU A 148 1.32 1.11 -2.41
C GLU A 148 1.44 2.57 -2.00
N ASP A 149 2.25 2.84 -0.97
CA ASP A 149 2.59 4.18 -0.56
C ASP A 149 3.26 4.92 -1.74
N GLU A 150 2.62 5.96 -2.24
CA GLU A 150 3.21 6.77 -3.31
C GLU A 150 4.44 7.49 -2.78
N ALA A 151 5.55 7.46 -3.53
CA ALA A 151 6.76 8.15 -3.10
C ALA A 151 6.73 9.63 -3.53
N LEU A 152 6.95 10.52 -2.57
CA LEU A 152 7.15 11.95 -2.75
C LEU A 152 8.64 12.30 -2.60
N LEU A 153 9.19 13.02 -3.57
CA LEU A 153 10.57 13.45 -3.55
C LEU A 153 10.72 14.93 -3.15
N LEU A 154 11.18 15.18 -1.93
CA LEU A 154 11.38 16.54 -1.41
C LEU A 154 12.46 17.31 -2.19
N PRO A 155 12.43 18.65 -2.19
CA PRO A 155 13.50 19.46 -2.79
C PRO A 155 14.80 19.32 -2.00
N SER A 156 15.94 19.53 -2.69
CA SER A 156 17.29 19.46 -2.09
C SER A 156 17.58 20.70 -1.26
N LEU A 157 17.05 20.76 -0.05
CA LEU A 157 17.15 21.91 0.85
C LEU A 157 17.67 21.49 2.21
N ARG A 158 18.46 22.37 2.84
CA ARG A 158 19.02 22.12 4.16
C ARG A 158 17.92 21.93 5.20
N GLY A 159 18.03 20.88 6.00
CA GLY A 159 17.07 20.51 7.05
C GLY A 159 15.71 20.03 6.53
N LYS A 160 15.56 19.77 5.22
CA LYS A 160 14.36 19.10 4.71
C LYS A 160 14.52 17.59 4.83
N GLU A 161 13.56 17.01 5.51
CA GLU A 161 13.39 15.59 5.82
C GLU A 161 11.90 15.26 5.83
N CYS A 162 11.57 13.96 5.85
CA CYS A 162 10.20 13.53 5.94
C CYS A 162 9.61 13.91 7.31
N THR A 163 8.31 14.17 7.33
CA THR A 163 7.59 14.28 8.60
C THR A 163 7.59 12.93 9.31
N GLN A 164 7.60 12.95 10.63
CA GLN A 164 7.61 11.72 11.42
C GLN A 164 6.49 10.76 10.97
N GLY A 165 6.85 9.52 10.66
CA GLY A 165 5.91 8.50 10.17
C GLY A 165 5.70 8.49 8.66
N HIS A 166 6.42 9.34 7.91
CA HIS A 166 6.39 9.37 6.44
C HIS A 166 7.74 8.95 5.82
N ASP A 167 8.59 8.31 6.59
CA ASP A 167 9.80 7.67 6.06
C ASP A 167 9.45 6.26 5.62
N PHE A 168 9.90 5.88 4.42
CA PHE A 168 9.95 4.47 4.03
C PHE A 168 10.96 3.71 4.90
N SER A 169 10.70 2.44 5.15
CA SER A 169 11.68 1.53 5.77
C SER A 169 12.92 1.33 4.89
N GLU A 170 13.95 0.68 5.44
CA GLU A 170 15.16 0.35 4.67
C GLU A 170 14.81 -0.58 3.50
N GLU A 171 13.91 -1.52 3.73
CA GLU A 171 13.43 -2.52 2.79
C GLU A 171 12.63 -1.90 1.63
N GLU A 172 11.80 -0.90 1.92
CA GLU A 172 10.96 -0.19 0.94
C GLU A 172 11.73 0.90 0.17
N CYS A 173 12.88 1.33 0.67
CA CYS A 173 13.58 2.50 0.13
C CYS A 173 13.99 2.34 -1.34
N ILE A 174 14.42 1.14 -1.78
CA ILE A 174 14.86 0.94 -3.16
C ILE A 174 13.69 1.13 -4.14
N SER A 175 12.53 0.53 -3.86
CA SER A 175 11.35 0.64 -4.73
C SER A 175 10.81 2.07 -4.73
N ALA A 176 10.65 2.67 -3.55
CA ALA A 176 10.17 4.03 -3.39
C ALA A 176 11.09 5.06 -4.06
N ALA A 177 12.41 4.98 -3.84
CA ALA A 177 13.34 5.92 -4.44
C ALA A 177 13.46 5.75 -5.96
N SER A 178 13.31 4.52 -6.46
CA SER A 178 13.31 4.25 -7.90
C SER A 178 12.09 4.85 -8.61
N SER A 179 10.91 4.83 -7.98
CA SER A 179 9.68 5.38 -8.57
C SER A 179 9.74 6.91 -8.76
N VAL A 180 10.54 7.60 -7.94
CA VAL A 180 10.83 9.04 -8.06
C VAL A 180 12.14 9.36 -8.82
N GLY A 181 12.70 8.35 -9.50
CA GLY A 181 13.83 8.52 -10.43
C GLY A 181 15.23 8.39 -9.83
N GLY A 182 15.35 7.79 -8.64
CA GLY A 182 16.61 7.33 -8.07
C GLY A 182 17.17 6.11 -8.81
N SER A 183 18.46 5.83 -8.62
CA SER A 183 19.09 4.61 -9.15
C SER A 183 20.21 4.09 -8.24
N LEU A 184 20.53 2.81 -8.34
CA LEU A 184 21.63 2.22 -7.56
C LEU A 184 22.98 2.66 -8.12
N ARG A 185 23.85 3.19 -7.24
CA ARG A 185 25.20 3.61 -7.63
C ARG A 185 26.06 2.37 -7.88
N ASN A 186 26.40 2.11 -9.14
CA ASN A 186 27.11 0.89 -9.56
C ASN A 186 26.42 -0.41 -9.09
N GLY A 187 25.09 -0.42 -9.05
CA GLY A 187 24.30 -1.56 -8.56
C GLY A 187 24.30 -1.72 -7.04
N GLN A 188 24.78 -0.73 -6.28
CA GLN A 188 24.81 -0.77 -4.83
C GLN A 188 23.75 0.14 -4.20
N PHE A 189 23.09 -0.39 -3.17
CA PHE A 189 22.25 0.35 -2.23
C PHE A 189 23.12 0.78 -1.04
N LEU A 190 23.13 2.07 -0.72
CA LEU A 190 24.07 2.65 0.24
C LEU A 190 23.39 2.98 1.55
N VAL A 191 23.63 2.16 2.57
CA VAL A 191 23.10 2.33 3.92
C VAL A 191 24.20 2.89 4.84
N GLY A 192 23.89 3.89 5.66
CA GLY A 192 24.89 4.43 6.56
C GLY A 192 24.41 5.43 7.60
N ASN A 193 25.26 5.61 8.61
CA ASN A 193 25.08 6.59 9.68
C ASN A 193 25.94 7.82 9.37
N TRP A 194 25.34 8.84 8.78
CA TRP A 194 26.01 10.09 8.42
C TRP A 194 25.35 11.29 9.14
N PRO A 195 26.14 12.24 9.66
CA PRO A 195 25.59 13.39 10.39
C PRO A 195 24.98 14.47 9.48
N ASN A 196 25.31 14.47 8.19
CA ASN A 196 24.97 15.52 7.24
C ASN A 196 23.99 15.09 6.14
N THR A 197 23.33 13.95 6.32
CA THR A 197 22.28 13.40 5.46
C THR A 197 20.95 13.39 6.21
N PRO A 198 19.81 13.31 5.51
CA PRO A 198 18.53 12.98 6.15
C PRO A 198 18.59 11.61 6.85
N TYR A 199 17.76 11.42 7.88
CA TYR A 199 17.30 10.10 8.30
C TYR A 199 16.35 9.51 7.24
N GLY A 200 16.27 8.18 7.16
CA GLY A 200 15.37 7.47 6.26
C GLY A 200 15.86 7.39 4.82
N CYS A 201 14.93 7.18 3.89
CA CYS A 201 15.23 7.02 2.47
C CYS A 201 15.53 8.36 1.77
N PHE A 202 16.61 8.44 1.01
CA PHE A 202 16.92 9.66 0.24
C PHE A 202 17.72 9.37 -1.02
N ILE A 203 17.72 10.32 -1.95
CA ILE A 203 18.58 10.31 -3.13
C ILE A 203 19.61 11.44 -3.09
N ASP A 204 20.80 11.16 -3.60
CA ASP A 204 21.81 12.17 -3.88
C ASP A 204 21.34 13.08 -5.02
N ALA A 205 21.30 14.39 -4.81
CA ALA A 205 20.80 15.31 -5.83
C ALA A 205 21.70 15.39 -7.07
N SER A 206 22.96 14.96 -6.97
CA SER A 206 23.95 15.06 -8.06
C SER A 206 23.87 13.90 -9.05
N ASP A 207 23.86 12.66 -8.55
CA ASP A 207 23.89 11.46 -9.38
C ASP A 207 22.67 10.55 -9.19
N LYS A 208 21.71 10.98 -8.36
CA LYS A 208 20.46 10.27 -8.08
C LYS A 208 20.69 8.91 -7.41
N ALA A 209 21.84 8.69 -6.79
CA ALA A 209 22.11 7.47 -6.06
C ALA A 209 21.10 7.29 -4.93
N ILE A 210 20.59 6.08 -4.75
CA ILE A 210 19.68 5.72 -3.65
C ILE A 210 20.49 5.40 -2.39
N HIS A 211 20.09 6.01 -1.27
CA HIS A 211 20.71 5.86 0.03
C HIS A 211 19.66 5.66 1.13
N PHE A 212 20.08 5.04 2.23
CA PHE A 212 19.30 4.98 3.48
C PHE A 212 20.13 5.48 4.66
N GLY A 213 19.61 6.50 5.35
CA GLY A 213 20.24 7.15 6.49
C GLY A 213 19.76 6.56 7.80
N THR A 214 20.65 5.97 8.58
CA THR A 214 20.29 5.35 9.88
C THR A 214 20.46 6.30 11.08
N ASN A 215 20.90 7.54 10.84
CA ASN A 215 21.12 8.53 11.89
C ASN A 215 19.87 9.41 12.11
N MET A 216 19.09 9.14 13.14
CA MET A 216 17.89 9.93 13.49
C MET A 216 18.20 11.39 13.84
N GLU A 217 19.45 11.72 14.22
CA GLU A 217 19.89 13.09 14.49
C GLU A 217 20.62 13.72 13.29
N GLY A 218 20.70 13.01 12.16
CA GLY A 218 21.32 13.49 10.95
C GLY A 218 20.55 14.69 10.39
N THR A 219 21.27 15.74 9.98
CA THR A 219 20.64 16.92 9.37
C THR A 219 21.02 17.02 7.91
N ASN A 220 20.03 17.01 7.02
CA ASN A 220 20.25 17.21 5.59
C ASN A 220 21.00 18.53 5.33
N ASN A 221 22.19 18.46 4.73
CA ASN A 221 22.99 19.63 4.41
C ASN A 221 22.54 20.35 3.12
N GLY A 222 21.55 19.81 2.40
CA GLY A 222 20.98 20.37 1.18
C GLY A 222 21.51 19.75 -0.11
N TYR A 223 22.36 18.71 -0.07
CA TYR A 223 22.77 17.92 -1.24
C TYR A 223 21.92 16.67 -1.48
N PHE A 224 20.98 16.38 -0.58
CA PHE A 224 20.16 15.18 -0.62
C PHE A 224 18.68 15.55 -0.67
N ARG A 225 17.89 14.67 -1.29
CA ARG A 225 16.45 14.78 -1.41
C ARG A 225 15.80 13.59 -0.73
N SER A 226 15.08 13.82 0.37
CA SER A 226 14.35 12.76 1.06
C SER A 226 13.23 12.22 0.18
N VAL A 227 13.07 10.91 0.24
CA VAL A 227 11.98 10.16 -0.38
C VAL A 227 11.01 9.81 0.73
N CYS A 228 9.85 10.43 0.70
CA CYS A 228 8.85 10.31 1.75
C CYS A 228 7.64 9.57 1.22
N ILE A 229 6.94 8.87 2.09
CA ILE A 229 5.57 8.42 1.83
C ILE A 229 4.76 9.70 1.58
N ALA A 230 4.19 9.83 0.38
CA ALA A 230 3.22 10.86 0.06
C ALA A 230 2.10 10.71 1.08
N GLY A 231 1.89 11.75 1.88
CA GLY A 231 0.99 11.65 3.03
C GLY A 231 -0.46 11.47 2.60
N ASP A 232 -0.89 10.22 2.44
CA ASP A 232 -2.27 9.80 2.26
C ASP A 232 -2.82 9.18 3.55
N GLY A 233 -2.67 9.90 4.66
CA GLY A 233 -3.64 9.70 5.74
C GLY A 233 -5.03 10.07 5.20
N PRO A 234 -6.09 9.27 5.44
CA PRO A 234 -7.44 9.65 5.00
C PRO A 234 -7.75 11.04 5.53
N VAL A 235 -7.90 12.00 4.62
CA VAL A 235 -8.26 13.37 5.00
C VAL A 235 -9.68 13.30 5.56
N THR A 236 -9.81 13.64 6.84
CA THR A 236 -11.10 13.69 7.51
C THR A 236 -11.30 15.04 8.17
N LEU A 237 -12.56 15.45 8.25
CA LEU A 237 -12.94 16.63 9.00
C LEU A 237 -13.24 16.21 10.43
N LEU A 238 -12.49 16.77 11.38
CA LEU A 238 -12.90 16.72 12.78
C LEU A 238 -14.26 17.43 12.91
N PRO A 239 -15.17 16.93 13.77
CA PRO A 239 -16.42 17.64 14.04
C PRO A 239 -16.14 19.07 14.52
N PRO A 240 -16.86 20.09 14.01
CA PRO A 240 -16.65 21.46 14.43
C PRO A 240 -16.98 21.61 15.91
N GLY A 241 -16.05 22.18 16.68
CA GLY A 241 -16.19 22.31 18.13
C GLY A 241 -15.16 23.28 18.74
N ILE A 242 -15.47 23.80 19.93
CA ILE A 242 -14.55 24.67 20.65
C ILE A 242 -13.29 23.87 21.00
N GLY A 243 -12.13 24.40 20.61
CA GLY A 243 -10.83 23.75 20.84
C GLY A 243 -10.52 22.57 19.91
N ALA A 244 -11.35 22.31 18.87
CA ALA A 244 -11.02 21.33 17.85
C ALA A 244 -9.72 21.71 17.13
N LYS A 245 -8.76 20.78 17.11
CA LYS A 245 -7.50 20.84 16.38
C LYS A 245 -6.98 19.43 16.13
N CYS A 246 -6.14 19.26 15.12
CA CYS A 246 -5.47 17.99 14.87
C CYS A 246 -4.60 17.59 16.06
N THR A 247 -4.49 16.27 16.29
CA THR A 247 -3.50 15.70 17.20
C THR A 247 -2.11 16.14 16.73
N PRO A 248 -1.16 16.47 17.64
CA PRO A 248 0.21 16.79 17.23
C PRO A 248 0.77 15.74 16.25
N GLY A 249 1.39 16.20 15.16
CA GLY A 249 1.90 15.35 14.09
C GLY A 249 0.87 14.89 13.03
N HIS A 250 -0.41 15.25 13.19
CA HIS A 250 -1.50 14.88 12.25
C HIS A 250 -2.08 16.11 11.54
N ASP A 251 -1.31 17.19 11.47
CA ASP A 251 -1.69 18.41 10.76
C ASP A 251 -0.99 18.45 9.40
N PHE A 252 -1.60 19.12 8.44
CA PHE A 252 -1.00 19.32 7.12
C PHE A 252 -0.08 20.53 7.14
N SER A 253 1.01 20.50 6.38
CA SER A 253 1.81 21.70 6.14
C SER A 253 1.02 22.75 5.33
N GLU A 254 1.50 23.99 5.32
CA GLU A 254 0.89 25.07 4.52
C GLU A 254 0.83 24.68 3.03
N GLU A 255 1.87 24.00 2.54
CA GLU A 255 1.98 23.52 1.16
C GLU A 255 1.03 22.35 0.86
N GLN A 256 0.75 21.50 1.85
CA GLN A 256 -0.15 20.35 1.71
C GLN A 256 -1.63 20.75 1.86
N CYS A 257 -1.90 21.87 2.52
CA CYS A 257 -3.25 22.24 2.96
C CYS A 257 -4.25 22.38 1.81
N ILE A 258 -3.85 22.93 0.65
CA ILE A 258 -4.77 23.09 -0.49
C ILE A 258 -5.23 21.73 -0.99
N ALA A 259 -4.29 20.80 -1.20
CA ALA A 259 -4.59 19.48 -1.74
C ALA A 259 -5.47 18.69 -0.76
N ALA A 260 -5.09 18.68 0.52
CA ALA A 260 -5.85 18.01 1.58
C ALA A 260 -7.26 18.60 1.74
N ALA A 261 -7.39 19.92 1.91
CA ALA A 261 -8.69 20.52 2.13
C ALA A 261 -9.61 20.41 0.90
N SER A 262 -9.07 20.43 -0.32
CA SER A 262 -9.87 20.26 -1.54
C SER A 262 -10.46 18.84 -1.65
N SER A 263 -9.75 17.81 -1.18
CA SER A 263 -10.23 16.42 -1.24
C SER A 263 -11.46 16.17 -0.36
N VAL A 264 -11.67 16.99 0.68
CA VAL A 264 -12.84 16.95 1.58
C VAL A 264 -13.84 18.09 1.33
N GLY A 265 -13.80 18.71 0.14
CA GLY A 265 -14.80 19.67 -0.32
C GLY A 265 -14.53 21.13 0.06
N GLY A 266 -13.29 21.47 0.37
CA GLY A 266 -12.83 22.85 0.54
C GLY A 266 -12.75 23.60 -0.80
N LEU A 267 -12.92 24.92 -0.73
CA LEU A 267 -12.93 25.81 -1.89
C LEU A 267 -11.90 26.93 -1.72
N LEU A 268 -11.28 27.34 -2.82
CA LEU A 268 -10.50 28.57 -2.84
C LEU A 268 -11.45 29.78 -2.86
N ARG A 269 -11.12 30.82 -2.11
CA ARG A 269 -11.81 32.11 -2.15
C ARG A 269 -11.05 33.04 -3.10
N ASP A 270 -11.68 33.43 -4.19
CA ASP A 270 -11.06 34.26 -5.23
C ASP A 270 -9.73 33.69 -5.74
N ASP A 271 -9.73 32.38 -6.04
CA ASP A 271 -8.55 31.59 -6.45
C ASP A 271 -7.38 31.60 -5.45
N LYS A 272 -7.67 31.87 -4.17
CA LYS A 272 -6.69 31.88 -3.09
C LYS A 272 -7.18 31.09 -1.89
N PHE A 273 -6.27 30.39 -1.22
CA PHE A 273 -6.49 29.90 0.14
C PHE A 273 -5.96 30.95 1.13
N ILE A 274 -6.56 31.00 2.33
CA ILE A 274 -6.42 32.16 3.22
C ILE A 274 -5.46 31.81 4.35
N VAL A 275 -4.34 32.51 4.42
CA VAL A 275 -3.33 32.27 5.45
C VAL A 275 -3.34 33.41 6.47
N GLY A 276 -3.21 33.08 7.75
CA GLY A 276 -3.17 34.10 8.79
C GLY A 276 -2.78 33.61 10.18
N ASP A 277 -2.65 34.56 11.09
CA ASP A 277 -2.32 34.36 12.50
C ASP A 277 -3.51 34.86 13.33
N TRP A 278 -4.40 33.95 13.70
CA TRP A 278 -5.63 34.28 14.41
C TRP A 278 -5.70 33.53 15.74
N PRO A 279 -6.03 34.21 16.85
CA PRO A 279 -6.13 33.57 18.15
C PRO A 279 -7.42 32.73 18.33
N TYR A 280 -8.37 32.82 17.40
CA TYR A 280 -9.72 32.25 17.50
C TYR A 280 -10.05 31.18 16.44
N THR A 281 -9.04 30.70 15.73
CA THR A 281 -9.13 29.60 14.76
C THR A 281 -8.21 28.45 15.17
N PRO A 282 -8.43 27.22 14.67
CA PRO A 282 -7.44 26.15 14.83
C PRO A 282 -6.07 26.54 14.22
N PRO A 283 -4.97 26.02 14.77
CA PRO A 283 -3.69 25.97 14.05
C PRO A 283 -3.78 25.05 12.83
N GLY A 284 -2.89 25.28 11.86
CA GLY A 284 -2.71 24.42 10.69
C GLY A 284 -3.84 24.51 9.67
N CYS A 285 -4.11 23.41 8.96
CA CYS A 285 -5.04 23.41 7.84
C CYS A 285 -6.50 23.23 8.31
N PHE A 286 -7.40 24.13 7.89
CA PHE A 286 -8.83 24.02 8.24
C PHE A 286 -9.75 24.58 7.16
N ILE A 287 -11.01 24.12 7.18
CA ILE A 287 -12.07 24.58 6.27
C ILE A 287 -13.11 25.34 7.07
N LYS A 288 -13.34 26.61 6.73
CA LYS A 288 -14.38 27.39 7.39
C LYS A 288 -15.77 26.85 7.04
N VAL A 289 -16.55 26.46 8.05
CA VAL A 289 -17.85 25.78 7.86
C VAL A 289 -18.82 26.59 6.99
N SER A 290 -18.86 27.91 7.16
CA SER A 290 -19.87 28.78 6.53
C SER A 290 -19.75 28.90 5.01
N ASP A 291 -18.53 28.91 4.49
CA ASP A 291 -18.25 29.21 3.08
C ASP A 291 -17.30 28.21 2.43
N LYS A 292 -16.93 27.16 3.16
CA LYS A 292 -16.00 26.11 2.75
C LYS A 292 -14.63 26.62 2.31
N ALA A 293 -14.28 27.87 2.63
CA ALA A 293 -12.98 28.40 2.25
C ALA A 293 -11.86 27.63 2.94
N ILE A 294 -10.79 27.37 2.20
CA ILE A 294 -9.57 26.75 2.71
C ILE A 294 -8.74 27.82 3.45
N HIS A 295 -8.32 27.51 4.67
CA HIS A 295 -7.51 28.37 5.51
C HIS A 295 -6.28 27.64 6.07
N TYR A 296 -5.23 28.40 6.37
CA TYR A 296 -4.07 27.94 7.13
C TYR A 296 -3.75 28.88 8.30
N GLY A 297 -3.82 28.34 9.53
CA GLY A 297 -3.57 29.06 10.77
C GLY A 297 -2.11 28.92 11.22
N ARG A 298 -1.34 30.00 11.20
CA ARG A 298 0.06 30.03 11.67
C ARG A 298 0.19 30.17 13.20
N ASN A 299 -0.91 30.42 13.88
CA ASN A 299 -0.93 30.53 15.34
C ASN A 299 -1.02 29.15 15.98
N ASN A 300 0.09 28.63 16.47
CA ASN A 300 0.14 27.32 17.13
C ASN A 300 -0.70 27.24 18.43
N ASP A 301 -1.02 28.40 19.02
CA ASP A 301 -1.84 28.53 20.23
C ASP A 301 -3.30 28.89 19.93
N GLY A 302 -3.69 28.95 18.65
CA GLY A 302 -5.05 29.25 18.22
C GLY A 302 -6.05 28.23 18.76
N ILE A 303 -7.23 28.73 19.19
CA ILE A 303 -8.31 27.88 19.71
C ILE A 303 -9.53 28.06 18.81
N SER A 304 -10.02 26.97 18.20
CA SER A 304 -11.29 27.01 17.46
C SER A 304 -12.42 27.49 18.36
N THR A 305 -13.23 28.41 17.87
CA THR A 305 -14.44 28.90 18.54
C THR A 305 -15.70 28.11 18.14
N GLY A 306 -15.55 27.03 17.36
CA GLY A 306 -16.65 26.15 16.93
C GLY A 306 -17.36 26.56 15.63
N LEU A 307 -16.81 27.53 14.89
CA LEU A 307 -17.29 27.98 13.57
C LEU A 307 -16.41 27.51 12.40
N PHE A 308 -15.37 26.74 12.70
CA PHE A 308 -14.29 26.32 11.82
C PHE A 308 -14.01 24.84 12.02
#